data_AF-A0A661MEM4-F1
#
_entry.id   AF-A0A661MEM4-F1
#
_cell.length_a   1.000
_cell.length_b   1.000
_cell.length_c   1.000
_cell.angle_alpha   90.00
_cell.angle_beta   90.00
_cell.angle_gamma   90.00
#
_symmetry.space_group_name_H-M   'P 1'
#
loop_
_entity.id
_entity.type
_entity.pdbx_description
1 polymer ?
#
loop_
_entity_poly.entity_id
_entity_poly.type
_entity_poly.pdbx_seq_one_letter_code
_entity_poly.pdbx_strand_id
1 'polypeptide(L)'
;MRLFHNETELAAIISHELAHNIRGHIKMKKKNSLLGGIFGFLLDMMIAAKYGLNTGGEYTKIGMAKGGMVYSIDMEKEADYVGLYILALSGYDIEEVPNVFRKLGAAHPKNIEAKYATSHPSTPERFIAMEKTVEEIKEKMEKGLPLLPEEKQ
;
A
#
# COMPACT_ATOMS: atom_id res chain seq x y z
N MET A 1 -0.59 9.76 22.76
CA MET A 1 0.67 9.04 22.46
C MET A 1 1.16 9.53 21.10
N ARG A 2 2.36 10.09 21.02
CA ARG A 2 2.95 10.53 19.74
C ARG A 2 3.47 9.27 19.05
N LEU A 3 2.93 8.90 17.89
CA LEU A 3 3.33 7.67 17.19
C LEU A 3 4.75 7.75 16.61
N PHE A 4 5.22 8.96 16.32
CA PHE A 4 6.53 9.22 15.73
C PHE A 4 7.43 10.01 16.68
N HIS A 5 8.60 9.46 16.98
CA HIS A 5 9.52 9.99 17.96
C HIS A 5 10.66 10.82 17.35
N ASN A 6 10.92 10.68 16.05
CA ASN A 6 11.94 11.44 15.34
C ASN A 6 11.54 11.76 13.89
N GLU A 7 12.37 12.56 13.23
CA GLU A 7 12.17 13.02 11.85
C GLU A 7 12.22 11.86 10.83
N THR A 8 13.13 10.91 11.01
CA THR A 8 13.26 9.72 10.15
C THR A 8 11.97 8.89 10.12
N GLU A 9 11.31 8.70 11.27
CA GLU A 9 10.04 7.97 11.32
C GLU A 9 8.93 8.70 10.54
N LEU A 10 8.92 10.04 10.54
CA LEU A 10 7.99 10.83 9.73
C LEU A 10 8.34 10.78 8.24
N ALA A 11 9.63 10.92 7.92
CA ALA A 11 10.14 10.83 6.55
C ALA A 11 9.83 9.46 5.93
N ALA A 12 9.86 8.38 6.72
CA ALA A 12 9.47 7.05 6.27
C ALA A 12 8.02 6.99 5.78
N ILE A 13 7.09 7.66 6.46
CA ILE A 13 5.69 7.70 6.02
C ILE A 13 5.54 8.58 4.78
N ILE A 14 6.21 9.72 4.74
CA ILE A 14 6.12 10.64 3.60
C ILE A 14 6.69 9.99 2.33
N SER A 15 7.84 9.32 2.43
CA SER A 15 8.46 8.61 1.31
C SER A 15 7.60 7.45 0.81
N HIS A 16 6.95 6.72 1.72
CA HIS A 16 5.97 5.67 1.38
C HIS A 16 4.78 6.23 0.57
N GLU A 17 4.17 7.32 1.02
CA GLU A 17 3.04 7.94 0.30
C GLU A 17 3.48 8.55 -1.04
N LEU A 18 4.69 9.10 -1.10
CA LEU A 18 5.27 9.58 -2.35
C LEU A 18 5.50 8.42 -3.33
N ALA A 19 5.97 7.28 -2.85
CA ALA A 19 6.15 6.07 -3.65
C ALA A 19 4.81 5.55 -4.22
N HIS A 20 3.73 5.56 -3.44
CA HIS A 20 2.37 5.26 -3.95
C HIS A 20 1.97 6.18 -5.11
N ASN A 21 2.35 7.46 -5.05
CA ASN A 21 2.05 8.42 -6.11
C ASN A 21 2.89 8.13 -7.36
N ILE A 22 4.20 7.96 -7.20
CA ILE A 22 5.15 7.66 -8.28
C ILE A 22 4.74 6.38 -9.02
N ARG A 23 4.36 5.33 -8.29
CA ARG A 23 3.93 4.04 -8.86
C ARG A 23 2.48 4.04 -9.36
N GLY A 24 1.76 5.15 -9.22
CA GLY A 24 0.41 5.29 -9.75
C GLY A 24 -0.65 4.45 -9.01
N HIS A 25 -0.37 3.99 -7.79
CA HIS A 25 -1.27 3.14 -6.99
C HIS A 25 -2.63 3.82 -6.77
N ILE A 26 -2.64 5.14 -6.59
CA ILE A 26 -3.88 5.93 -6.44
C ILE A 26 -4.76 5.82 -7.71
N LYS A 27 -4.15 5.85 -8.90
CA LYS A 27 -4.88 5.70 -10.17
C LYS A 27 -5.43 4.28 -10.31
N MET A 28 -4.64 3.26 -9.94
CA MET A 28 -5.10 1.86 -9.95
C MET A 28 -6.26 1.65 -8.99
N LYS A 29 -6.22 2.21 -7.79
CA LYS A 29 -7.32 2.15 -6.81
C LYS A 29 -8.62 2.75 -7.36
N LYS A 30 -8.53 3.91 -8.04
CA LYS A 30 -9.69 4.52 -8.73
C LYS A 30 -10.22 3.63 -9.86
N LYS A 31 -9.34 3.05 -10.66
CA LYS A 31 -9.73 2.12 -11.74
C LYS A 31 -10.42 0.88 -11.18
N ASN A 32 -9.90 0.29 -10.10
CA ASN A 32 -10.49 -0.87 -9.45
C ASN A 32 -11.86 -0.54 -8.84
N SER A 33 -12.03 0.65 -8.26
CA SER A 33 -13.34 1.14 -7.80
C SER A 33 -14.35 1.21 -8.95
N LEU A 34 -13.95 1.80 -10.09
CA LEU A 34 -14.82 1.88 -11.26
C LEU A 34 -15.19 0.49 -11.79
N LEU A 35 -14.22 -0.42 -11.93
CA LEU A 35 -14.45 -1.79 -12.36
C LEU A 35 -15.39 -2.53 -11.41
N GLY A 36 -15.18 -2.39 -10.09
CA GLY A 36 -16.06 -2.96 -9.09
C GLY A 36 -17.49 -2.43 -9.22
N GLY A 37 -17.65 -1.13 -9.47
CA GLY A 37 -18.96 -0.52 -9.75
C GLY A 37 -19.64 -1.10 -10.99
N ILE A 38 -18.88 -1.32 -12.07
CA ILE A 38 -19.41 -1.95 -13.30
C ILE A 38 -19.93 -3.36 -12.99
N PHE A 39 -19.15 -4.21 -12.31
CA PHE A 39 -19.62 -5.54 -11.92
C PHE A 39 -20.85 -5.50 -11.02
N GLY A 40 -20.88 -4.58 -10.05
CA GLY A 40 -22.03 -4.36 -9.20
C GLY A 40 -23.28 -3.98 -9.99
N PHE A 41 -23.15 -3.11 -10.98
CA PHE A 41 -24.24 -2.71 -11.87
C PHE A 41 -24.77 -3.87 -12.69
N LEU A 42 -23.90 -4.73 -13.24
CA LEU A 42 -24.34 -5.94 -13.94
C LEU A 42 -25.16 -6.85 -13.01
N LEU A 43 -24.76 -7.00 -11.75
CA LEU A 43 -25.50 -7.80 -10.78
C LEU A 43 -26.85 -7.17 -10.42
N ASP A 44 -26.89 -5.86 -10.20
CA ASP A 44 -28.13 -5.10 -10.00
C ASP A 44 -29.13 -5.36 -11.15
N MET A 45 -28.65 -5.29 -12.40
CA MET A 45 -29.45 -5.55 -13.60
C MET A 45 -29.93 -7.00 -13.70
N MET A 46 -29.08 -7.98 -13.36
CA MET A 46 -29.46 -9.40 -13.37
C MET A 46 -30.56 -9.69 -12.34
N ILE A 47 -30.47 -9.10 -11.15
CA ILE A 47 -31.48 -9.28 -10.10
C ILE A 47 -32.81 -8.65 -10.53
N ALA A 48 -32.76 -7.44 -11.08
CA ALA A 48 -33.94 -6.78 -11.63
C ALA A 48 -34.59 -7.61 -12.75
N ALA A 49 -33.80 -8.14 -13.69
CA ALA A 49 -34.31 -8.93 -14.81
C ALA A 49 -34.90 -10.29 -14.37
N LYS A 50 -34.27 -10.97 -13.41
CA LYS A 50 -34.67 -12.33 -13.00
C LYS A 50 -35.77 -12.35 -11.94
N TYR A 51 -35.78 -11.38 -11.03
CA TYR A 51 -36.67 -11.37 -9.86
C TYR A 51 -37.63 -10.18 -9.83
N GLY A 52 -37.50 -9.21 -10.75
CA GLY A 52 -38.32 -7.99 -10.76
C GLY A 52 -38.02 -7.04 -9.60
N LEU A 53 -36.91 -7.26 -8.88
CA LEU A 53 -36.52 -6.48 -7.70
C LEU A 53 -35.58 -5.35 -8.08
N ASN A 54 -35.94 -4.11 -7.73
CA ASN A 54 -35.04 -2.97 -7.83
C ASN A 54 -34.15 -2.90 -6.59
N THR A 55 -32.84 -3.12 -6.78
CA THR A 55 -31.82 -3.08 -5.72
C THR A 55 -31.39 -1.64 -5.37
N GLY A 56 -31.84 -0.63 -6.12
CA GLY A 56 -31.43 0.77 -5.89
C GLY A 56 -29.93 1.02 -6.10
N GLY A 57 -29.27 0.17 -6.90
CA GLY A 57 -27.82 0.23 -7.16
C GLY A 57 -26.96 -0.18 -5.96
N GLU A 58 -27.51 -0.97 -5.03
CA GLU A 58 -26.79 -1.43 -3.84
C GLU A 58 -25.51 -2.18 -4.22
N TYR A 59 -25.58 -3.10 -5.19
CA TYR A 59 -24.42 -3.89 -5.58
C TYR A 59 -23.38 -3.05 -6.32
N THR A 60 -23.80 -2.06 -7.11
CA THR A 60 -22.91 -1.03 -7.68
C THR A 60 -22.13 -0.31 -6.58
N LYS A 61 -22.79 0.18 -5.53
CA LYS A 61 -22.14 0.89 -4.41
C LYS A 61 -21.15 -0.01 -3.67
N ILE A 62 -21.55 -1.25 -3.37
CA ILE A 62 -20.68 -2.25 -2.74
C ILE A 62 -19.46 -2.54 -3.61
N GLY A 63 -19.68 -2.70 -4.92
CA GLY A 63 -18.62 -2.92 -5.90
C GLY A 63 -17.62 -1.78 -5.95
N MET A 64 -18.09 -0.53 -6.02
CA MET A 64 -17.24 0.65 -5.98
C MET A 64 -16.42 0.75 -4.70
N ALA A 65 -17.07 0.54 -3.55
CA ALA A 65 -16.40 0.56 -2.26
C ALA A 65 -15.32 -0.52 -2.20
N LYS A 66 -15.65 -1.78 -2.50
CA LYS A 66 -14.70 -2.89 -2.42
C LYS A 66 -13.56 -2.79 -3.42
N GLY A 67 -13.84 -2.40 -4.66
CA GLY A 67 -12.82 -2.20 -5.68
C GLY A 67 -11.86 -1.06 -5.33
N GLY A 68 -12.31 -0.05 -4.59
CA GLY A 68 -11.54 1.13 -4.26
C GLY A 68 -10.99 1.19 -2.83
N MET A 69 -11.12 0.16 -2.00
CA MET A 69 -10.88 0.30 -0.55
C MET A 69 -9.40 0.15 -0.15
N VAL A 70 -8.69 -0.86 -0.66
CA VAL A 70 -7.41 -1.32 -0.07
C VAL A 70 -6.29 -1.34 -1.11
N TYR A 71 -5.10 -0.88 -0.74
CA TYR A 71 -3.90 -1.17 -1.52
C TYR A 71 -3.55 -2.65 -1.37
N SER A 72 -3.28 -3.34 -2.48
CA SER A 72 -2.84 -4.73 -2.38
C SER A 72 -1.53 -4.81 -1.59
N ILE A 73 -1.26 -5.96 -0.98
CA ILE A 73 0.02 -6.19 -0.30
C ILE A 73 1.19 -5.97 -1.26
N ASP A 74 1.01 -6.27 -2.55
CA ASP A 74 2.04 -6.03 -3.57
C ASP A 74 2.24 -4.53 -3.82
N MET A 75 1.17 -3.72 -3.87
CA MET A 75 1.28 -2.25 -3.95
C MET A 75 1.96 -1.66 -2.72
N GLU A 76 1.69 -2.20 -1.53
CA GLU A 76 2.36 -1.77 -0.31
C GLU A 76 3.85 -2.14 -0.35
N LYS A 77 4.21 -3.36 -0.76
CA LYS A 77 5.61 -3.79 -0.90
C LYS A 77 6.39 -2.96 -1.92
N GLU A 78 5.74 -2.61 -3.03
CA GLU A 78 6.35 -1.76 -4.06
C GLU A 78 6.54 -0.32 -3.55
N ALA A 79 5.59 0.20 -2.77
CA ALA A 79 5.71 1.50 -2.12
C ALA A 79 6.80 1.49 -1.03
N ASP A 80 6.87 0.44 -0.21
CA ASP A 80 7.93 0.23 0.80
C ASP A 80 9.31 0.20 0.13
N TYR A 81 9.44 -0.56 -0.97
CA TYR A 81 10.68 -0.72 -1.72
C TYR A 81 11.18 0.63 -2.24
N VAL A 82 10.35 1.37 -2.97
CA VAL A 82 10.73 2.68 -3.50
C VAL A 82 10.88 3.74 -2.42
N GLY A 83 10.07 3.69 -1.36
CA GLY A 83 10.14 4.60 -0.22
C GLY A 83 11.51 4.55 0.47
N LEU A 84 12.05 3.34 0.67
CA LEU A 84 13.38 3.15 1.24
C LEU A 84 14.49 3.74 0.36
N TYR A 85 14.39 3.61 -0.97
CA TYR A 85 15.30 4.27 -1.89
C TYR A 85 15.21 5.79 -1.82
N ILE A 86 14.01 6.35 -1.75
CA ILE A 86 13.80 7.80 -1.60
C ILE A 86 14.45 8.30 -0.30
N LEU A 87 14.28 7.58 0.81
CA LEU A 87 14.92 7.93 2.09
C LEU A 87 16.43 7.90 2.02
N ALA A 88 17.00 6.81 1.49
CA ALA A 88 18.45 6.66 1.37
C ALA A 88 19.06 7.75 0.49
N LEU A 89 18.44 8.05 -0.66
CA LEU A 89 18.84 9.16 -1.54
C LEU A 89 18.74 10.53 -0.85
N SER A 90 17.82 10.67 0.11
CA SER A 90 17.65 11.91 0.90
C SER A 90 18.62 12.01 2.07
N GLY A 91 19.49 11.01 2.28
CA GLY A 91 20.50 11.00 3.34
C GLY A 91 20.00 10.53 4.71
N TYR A 92 18.79 9.95 4.79
CA TYR A 92 18.30 9.36 6.03
C TYR A 92 18.91 7.98 6.28
N ASP A 93 19.11 7.65 7.55
CA ASP A 93 19.39 6.28 7.98
C ASP A 93 18.12 5.42 7.82
N ILE A 94 18.22 4.39 6.98
CA ILE A 94 17.12 3.49 6.65
C ILE A 94 17.08 2.23 7.52
N GLU A 95 18.09 1.99 8.36
CA GLU A 95 18.25 0.75 9.11
C GLU A 95 17.06 0.43 10.02
N GLU A 96 16.55 1.45 10.71
CA GLU A 96 15.43 1.29 11.65
C GLU A 96 14.05 1.57 11.03
N VAL A 97 13.98 1.87 9.72
CA VAL A 97 12.72 2.16 9.03
C VAL A 97 11.74 0.99 9.05
N PRO A 98 12.14 -0.28 8.81
CA PRO A 98 11.22 -1.42 8.92
C PRO A 98 10.54 -1.51 10.30
N ASN A 99 11.26 -1.12 11.36
CA ASN A 99 10.73 -1.11 12.73
C ASN A 99 9.64 -0.05 12.94
N VAL A 100 9.63 1.04 12.16
CA VAL A 100 8.55 2.05 12.20
C VAL A 100 7.22 1.44 11.78
N PHE A 101 7.21 0.71 10.67
CA PHE A 101 6.01 0.03 10.18
C PHE A 101 5.58 -1.13 11.08
N ARG A 102 6.54 -1.83 11.72
CA ARG A 102 6.24 -2.82 12.76
C ARG A 102 5.54 -2.19 13.96
N LYS A 103 6.03 -1.04 14.46
CA LYS A 103 5.39 -0.29 15.56
C LYS A 103 3.97 0.15 15.19
N LEU A 104 3.77 0.63 13.95
CA LEU A 104 2.44 1.00 13.45
C LEU A 104 1.47 -0.19 13.42
N GLY A 105 1.93 -1.35 12.95
CA GLY A 105 1.14 -2.58 13.01
C GLY A 105 0.77 -2.97 14.44
N ALA A 106 1.73 -2.91 15.37
CA ALA A 106 1.49 -3.24 16.78
C ALA A 106 0.53 -2.26 17.47
N ALA A 107 0.62 -0.96 17.15
CA ALA A 107 -0.30 0.07 17.65
C ALA A 107 -1.72 -0.07 17.07
N HIS A 108 -1.84 -0.69 15.90
CA HIS A 108 -3.11 -0.92 15.21
C HIS A 108 -3.25 -2.39 14.77
N PRO A 109 -3.50 -3.34 15.70
CA PRO A 109 -3.56 -4.77 15.37
C PRO A 109 -4.56 -5.14 14.27
N LYS A 110 -5.63 -4.35 14.12
CA LYS A 110 -6.60 -4.49 13.01
C LYS A 110 -5.96 -4.32 11.62
N ASN A 111 -4.88 -3.56 11.49
CA ASN A 111 -4.11 -3.40 10.25
C ASN A 111 -3.28 -4.65 9.92
N ILE A 112 -3.00 -5.51 10.92
CA ILE A 112 -2.34 -6.80 10.74
C ILE A 112 -3.38 -7.87 10.37
N GLU A 113 -4.49 -7.92 11.11
CA GLU A 113 -5.50 -8.99 10.98
C GLU A 113 -6.42 -8.81 9.77
N ALA A 114 -6.78 -7.57 9.43
CA ALA A 114 -7.76 -7.29 8.39
C ALA A 114 -7.08 -6.81 7.10
N LYS A 115 -6.41 -7.76 6.41
CA LYS A 115 -5.76 -7.57 5.10
C LYS A 115 -6.65 -6.88 4.04
N TYR A 116 -7.97 -6.86 4.23
CA TYR A 116 -8.96 -6.27 3.32
C TYR A 116 -9.83 -5.16 3.94
N ALA A 117 -9.54 -4.69 5.15
CA ALA A 117 -10.34 -3.66 5.83
C ALA A 117 -9.55 -2.40 6.20
N THR A 118 -8.28 -2.31 5.81
CA THR A 118 -7.40 -1.18 6.14
C THR A 118 -6.75 -0.64 4.87
N SER A 119 -6.46 0.66 4.82
CA SER A 119 -5.89 1.27 3.62
C SER A 119 -4.47 0.77 3.34
N HIS A 120 -3.67 0.57 4.39
CA HIS A 120 -2.28 0.10 4.37
C HIS A 120 -2.13 -1.12 5.30
N PRO A 121 -2.36 -2.35 4.81
CA PRO A 121 -2.22 -3.54 5.62
C PRO A 121 -0.76 -3.72 6.08
N SER A 122 -0.55 -3.81 7.40
CA SER A 122 0.79 -3.97 8.00
C SER A 122 1.06 -5.45 8.22
N THR A 123 1.71 -6.11 7.27
CA THR A 123 1.89 -7.57 7.31
C THR A 123 3.35 -7.96 7.59
N PRO A 124 3.62 -9.14 8.20
CA PRO A 124 4.99 -9.62 8.42
C PRO A 124 5.81 -9.74 7.12
N GLU A 125 5.14 -10.05 6.01
CA GLU A 125 5.78 -10.17 4.70
C GLU A 125 6.31 -8.84 4.18
N ARG A 126 5.70 -7.70 4.57
CA ARG A 126 6.23 -6.36 4.27
C ARG A 126 7.49 -6.08 5.07
N PHE A 127 7.47 -6.38 6.36
CA PHE A 127 8.64 -6.21 7.23
C PHE A 127 9.87 -6.95 6.67
N ILE A 128 9.71 -8.23 6.32
CA ILE A 128 10.79 -9.04 5.73
C ILE A 128 11.26 -8.46 4.38
N ALA A 129 10.35 -7.93 3.56
CA ALA A 129 10.70 -7.31 2.29
C ALA A 129 11.49 -6.00 2.49
N MET A 130 11.11 -5.17 3.47
CA MET A 130 11.82 -3.94 3.82
C MET A 130 13.24 -4.23 4.33
N GLU A 131 13.41 -5.22 5.22
CA GLU A 131 14.74 -5.62 5.71
C GLU A 131 15.67 -6.01 4.55
N LYS A 132 15.18 -6.82 3.60
CA LYS A 132 15.94 -7.17 2.39
C LYS A 132 16.29 -5.97 1.52
N THR A 133 15.38 -5.01 1.45
CA THR A 133 15.60 -3.77 0.69
C THR A 133 16.68 -2.91 1.36
N VAL A 134 16.68 -2.85 2.70
CA VAL A 134 17.73 -2.18 3.47
C VAL A 134 19.09 -2.82 3.19
N GLU A 135 19.18 -4.16 3.22
CA GLU A 135 20.39 -4.90 2.87
C GLU A 135 20.88 -4.57 1.44
N GLU A 136 19.98 -4.61 0.46
CA GLU A 136 20.27 -4.27 -0.94
C GLU A 136 20.81 -2.84 -1.10
N ILE A 137 20.17 -1.86 -0.45
CA ILE A 137 20.61 -0.46 -0.51
C ILE A 137 21.98 -0.30 0.15
N LYS A 138 22.21 -0.91 1.32
CA LYS A 138 23.52 -0.87 2.01
C LYS A 138 24.62 -1.45 1.13
N GLU A 139 24.37 -2.59 0.49
CA GLU A 139 25.32 -3.21 -0.44
C GLU A 139 25.64 -2.28 -1.63
N LYS A 140 24.62 -1.59 -2.18
CA LYS A 140 24.83 -0.59 -3.24
C LYS A 140 25.65 0.59 -2.75
N MET A 141 25.39 1.10 -1.55
CA MET A 141 26.16 2.20 -0.93
C MET A 141 27.64 1.81 -0.74
N GLU A 142 27.90 0.61 -0.19
CA GLU A 142 29.26 0.10 0.03
C GLU A 142 30.05 -0.06 -1.28
N LYS A 143 29.38 -0.50 -2.34
CA LYS A 143 29.98 -0.68 -3.67
C LYS A 143 30.05 0.61 -4.49
N GLY A 144 29.54 1.74 -3.98
CA GLY A 144 29.46 3.00 -4.73
C GLY A 144 28.55 2.91 -5.97
N LEU A 145 27.56 2.03 -5.95
CA LEU A 145 26.59 1.85 -7.03
C LEU A 145 25.47 2.90 -6.95
N PRO A 146 24.80 3.22 -8.07
CA PRO A 146 23.63 4.09 -8.06
C PRO A 146 22.53 3.55 -7.15
N LEU A 147 21.99 4.40 -6.27
CA LEU A 147 20.85 4.07 -5.41
C LEU A 147 19.55 4.20 -6.19
N LEU A 148 19.34 3.27 -7.11
CA LEU A 148 18.12 3.17 -7.89
C LEU A 148 17.43 1.82 -7.61
N PRO A 149 16.08 1.82 -7.49
CA PRO A 149 15.30 0.60 -7.45
C PRO A 149 15.61 -0.30 -8.66
N GLU A 150 15.72 -1.60 -8.42
CA GLU A 150 15.77 -2.60 -9.48
C GLU A 150 14.36 -2.74 -10.05
N GLU A 151 14.13 -2.11 -11.20
CA GLU A 151 12.89 -2.30 -11.93
C GLU A 151 12.81 -3.77 -12.39
N LYS A 152 11.84 -4.52 -11.85
CA LYS A 152 11.48 -5.81 -12.43
C LYS A 152 10.78 -5.52 -13.76
N GLN A 153 11.39 -5.94 -14.86
CA GLN A 153 10.75 -5.98 -16.19
C GLN A 153 9.53 -6.89 -16.19
#